data_AF-A0A0N4VQV9-F1
#
_entry.id   AF-A0A0N4VQV9-F1
#
_cell.length_a   1.000
_cell.length_b   1.000
_cell.length_c   1.000
_cell.angle_alpha   90.00
_cell.angle_beta   90.00
_cell.angle_gamma   90.00
#
_symmetry.space_group_name_H-M   'P 1'
#
loop_
_entity.id
_entity.type
_entity.pdbx_description
1 polymer ?
#
loop_
_entity_poly.entity_id
_entity_poly.type
_entity_poly.pdbx_seq_one_letter_code
_entity_poly.pdbx_strand_id
1 'polypeptide(L)'
;MYTTSLLLLALIEAIVSELIPRELLFSSPRYSGVSLSPDGRLIGYLALDSNGVRNVFIKCVTCKYTDVVTFEREHIAAFYWTGVPSLIIYSKDTDGDENHRLYKLNITKANVLNKPYPISDRTDVKAVVIANNILNSKIIVGLNDEVPQYHNVYEFDLITNEMTMLMHNRRFPLTLILDNDPKIRLAA
;
A
#
# COMPACT_ATOMS: atom_id res chain seq x y z
N MET A 1 -14.31 -27.49 -75.32
CA MET A 1 -14.01 -26.34 -74.44
C MET A 1 -14.89 -26.48 -73.20
N TYR A 2 -14.41 -27.14 -72.14
CA TYR A 2 -15.11 -27.21 -70.85
C TYR A 2 -14.09 -26.94 -69.75
N THR A 3 -14.18 -25.77 -69.15
CA THR A 3 -13.36 -25.32 -68.03
C THR A 3 -13.98 -25.82 -66.73
N THR A 4 -13.31 -26.75 -66.06
CA THR A 4 -13.55 -27.10 -64.66
C THR A 4 -12.97 -26.02 -63.76
N SER A 5 -13.81 -25.27 -63.07
CA SER A 5 -13.39 -24.32 -62.03
C SER A 5 -13.33 -25.05 -60.69
N LEU A 6 -12.15 -25.14 -60.10
CA LEU A 6 -11.93 -25.71 -58.77
C LEU A 6 -12.04 -24.58 -57.74
N LEU A 7 -13.11 -24.58 -56.94
CA LEU A 7 -13.28 -23.62 -55.86
C LEU A 7 -12.48 -24.11 -54.64
N LEU A 8 -11.39 -23.42 -54.31
CA LEU A 8 -10.62 -23.67 -53.09
C LEU A 8 -11.34 -22.97 -51.92
N LEU A 9 -11.99 -23.75 -51.05
CA LEU A 9 -12.61 -23.24 -49.83
C LEU A 9 -11.51 -23.01 -48.78
N ALA A 10 -11.12 -21.76 -48.56
CA ALA A 10 -10.26 -21.40 -47.44
C ALA A 10 -11.10 -21.43 -46.15
N LEU A 11 -10.90 -22.46 -45.32
CA LEU A 11 -11.42 -22.51 -43.96
C LEU A 11 -10.65 -21.49 -43.12
N ILE A 12 -11.28 -20.34 -42.86
CA ILE A 12 -10.85 -19.44 -41.79
C ILE A 12 -11.30 -20.09 -40.49
N GLU A 13 -10.37 -20.69 -39.75
CA GLU A 13 -10.62 -21.00 -38.34
C GLU A 13 -10.79 -19.66 -37.61
N ALA A 14 -12.03 -19.32 -37.30
CA ALA A 14 -12.31 -18.24 -36.36
C ALA A 14 -11.67 -18.64 -35.03
N ILE A 15 -10.65 -17.90 -34.60
CA ILE A 15 -10.08 -18.03 -33.27
C ILE A 15 -11.17 -17.59 -32.29
N VAL A 16 -11.96 -18.54 -31.81
CA VAL A 16 -12.89 -18.32 -30.71
C VAL A 16 -12.04 -18.16 -29.46
N SER A 17 -11.86 -16.92 -29.02
CA SER A 17 -11.23 -16.63 -27.74
C SER A 17 -12.11 -17.18 -26.62
N GLU A 18 -11.51 -17.95 -25.71
CA GLU A 18 -12.19 -18.37 -24.49
C GLU A 18 -12.55 -17.12 -23.65
N LEU A 19 -13.77 -17.09 -23.11
CA LEU A 19 -14.23 -16.01 -22.25
C LEU A 19 -13.61 -16.15 -20.86
N ILE A 20 -13.04 -15.07 -20.33
CA ILE A 20 -12.51 -15.04 -18.96
C ILE A 20 -13.69 -15.16 -17.97
N PRO A 21 -13.67 -16.11 -17.01
CA PRO A 21 -14.73 -16.22 -16.02
C PRO A 21 -14.91 -14.92 -15.23
N ARG A 22 -16.17 -14.48 -15.05
CA ARG A 22 -16.50 -13.28 -14.25
C ARG A 22 -15.87 -13.36 -12.86
N GLU A 23 -15.94 -14.51 -12.21
CA GLU A 23 -15.35 -14.74 -10.89
C GLU A 23 -13.84 -14.43 -10.85
N LEU A 24 -13.11 -14.74 -11.93
CA LEU A 24 -11.68 -14.46 -12.02
C LEU A 24 -11.39 -12.96 -12.15
N LEU A 25 -12.30 -12.19 -12.75
CA LEU A 25 -12.15 -10.74 -12.92
C LEU A 25 -12.54 -9.94 -11.68
N PHE A 26 -13.48 -10.43 -10.86
CA PHE A 26 -14.06 -9.69 -9.73
C PHE A 26 -13.71 -10.26 -8.36
N SER A 27 -12.98 -11.37 -8.28
CA SER A 27 -12.49 -11.91 -7.01
C SER A 27 -11.37 -11.04 -6.42
N SER A 28 -11.24 -11.07 -5.10
CA SER A 28 -10.09 -10.43 -4.44
C SER A 28 -8.81 -11.17 -4.80
N PRO A 29 -7.71 -10.44 -5.13
CA PRO A 29 -6.45 -11.09 -5.42
C PRO A 29 -5.93 -11.81 -4.19
N ARG A 30 -5.33 -13.00 -4.41
CA ARG A 30 -4.70 -13.77 -3.33
C ARG A 30 -3.56 -12.99 -2.66
N TYR A 31 -2.84 -12.19 -3.43
CA TYR A 31 -1.73 -11.34 -2.99
C TYR A 31 -1.86 -9.95 -3.61
N SER A 32 -1.63 -8.90 -2.83
CA SER A 32 -1.57 -7.53 -3.32
C SER A 32 -0.47 -6.73 -2.61
N GLY A 33 -0.14 -5.54 -3.14
CA GLY A 33 0.88 -4.67 -2.54
C GLY A 33 2.28 -5.27 -2.46
N VAL A 34 2.61 -6.26 -3.31
CA VAL A 34 3.88 -7.00 -3.23
C VAL A 34 5.06 -6.05 -3.45
N SER A 35 5.99 -6.00 -2.50
CA SER A 35 7.18 -5.14 -2.59
C SER A 35 8.38 -5.75 -1.85
N LEU A 36 9.59 -5.43 -2.32
CA LEU A 36 10.85 -5.86 -1.72
C LEU A 36 11.31 -4.87 -0.65
N SER A 37 11.84 -5.37 0.47
CA SER A 37 12.45 -4.53 1.49
C SER A 37 13.67 -3.78 0.95
N PRO A 38 14.05 -2.61 1.52
CA PRO A 38 15.15 -1.81 1.00
C PRO A 38 16.50 -2.54 0.97
N ASP A 39 16.69 -3.49 1.90
CA ASP A 39 17.89 -4.35 1.97
C ASP A 39 17.81 -5.60 1.07
N GLY A 40 16.71 -5.81 0.34
CA GLY A 40 16.51 -6.94 -0.56
C GLY A 40 16.29 -8.29 0.11
N ARG A 41 16.13 -8.34 1.44
CA ARG A 41 16.09 -9.62 2.19
C ARG A 41 14.69 -10.20 2.32
N LEU A 42 13.66 -9.36 2.29
CA LEU A 42 12.27 -9.73 2.54
C LEU A 42 11.36 -9.24 1.42
N ILE A 43 10.44 -10.08 0.98
CA ILE A 43 9.26 -9.69 0.20
C ILE A 43 8.13 -9.45 1.20
N GLY A 44 7.52 -8.28 1.15
CA GLY A 44 6.30 -7.94 1.88
C GLY A 44 5.11 -8.01 0.93
N TYR A 45 3.96 -8.45 1.42
CA TYR A 45 2.72 -8.48 0.65
C TYR A 45 1.50 -8.50 1.55
N LEU A 46 0.35 -8.10 1.01
CA LEU A 46 -0.94 -8.25 1.65
C LEU A 46 -1.58 -9.57 1.22
N ALA A 47 -2.12 -10.32 2.18
CA ALA A 47 -2.91 -11.53 1.93
C ALA A 47 -3.95 -11.72 3.03
N LEU A 48 -4.92 -12.62 2.81
CA LEU A 48 -5.87 -12.99 3.85
C LEU A 48 -5.21 -13.92 4.87
N ASP A 49 -5.42 -13.62 6.16
CA ASP A 49 -5.04 -14.50 7.26
C ASP A 49 -6.07 -15.63 7.48
N SER A 50 -5.90 -16.41 8.55
CA SER A 50 -6.80 -17.50 8.90
C SER A 50 -8.23 -17.07 9.23
N ASN A 51 -8.44 -15.79 9.56
CA ASN A 51 -9.76 -15.22 9.83
C ASN A 51 -10.35 -14.54 8.59
N GLY A 52 -9.68 -14.59 7.44
CA GLY A 52 -10.11 -13.92 6.23
C GLY A 52 -9.84 -12.41 6.23
N VAL A 53 -9.03 -11.90 7.16
CA VAL A 53 -8.68 -10.48 7.24
C VAL A 53 -7.39 -10.22 6.48
N ARG A 54 -7.33 -9.11 5.74
CA ARG A 54 -6.15 -8.76 4.94
C ARG A 54 -5.07 -8.18 5.84
N ASN A 55 -3.99 -8.93 6.03
CA ASN A 55 -2.85 -8.57 6.88
C ASN A 55 -1.54 -8.53 6.06
N VAL A 56 -0.49 -7.96 6.65
CA VAL A 56 0.85 -7.94 6.06
C VAL A 56 1.56 -9.25 6.37
N PHE A 57 2.07 -9.86 5.31
CA PHE A 57 2.92 -11.04 5.35
C PHE A 57 4.31 -10.68 4.87
N ILE A 58 5.30 -11.39 5.40
CA ILE A 58 6.68 -11.31 4.95
C ILE A 58 7.17 -12.67 4.51
N LYS A 59 8.05 -12.69 3.51
CA LYS A 59 8.73 -13.89 3.03
C LYS A 59 10.21 -13.59 2.78
N CYS A 60 11.07 -14.46 3.26
CA CYS A 60 12.50 -14.42 2.99
C CYS A 60 12.77 -14.68 1.51
N VAL A 61 13.65 -13.87 0.90
CA VAL A 61 14.02 -14.02 -0.52
C VAL A 61 14.86 -15.28 -0.75
N THR A 62 15.81 -15.55 0.14
CA THR A 62 16.81 -16.62 -0.04
C THR A 62 16.54 -17.86 0.81
N CYS A 63 15.52 -17.84 1.67
CA CYS A 63 15.21 -18.90 2.61
C CYS A 63 13.70 -19.18 2.69
N LYS A 64 13.31 -20.27 3.37
CA LYS A 64 11.91 -20.71 3.44
C LYS A 64 11.06 -19.97 4.48
N TYR A 65 11.64 -19.00 5.20
CA TYR A 65 10.91 -18.27 6.24
C TYR A 65 9.78 -17.43 5.63
N THR A 66 8.58 -17.59 6.15
CA THR A 66 7.37 -16.81 5.82
C THR A 66 6.60 -16.61 7.11
N ASP A 67 6.01 -15.44 7.29
CA ASP A 67 5.29 -15.09 8.52
C ASP A 67 4.22 -14.05 8.26
N VAL A 68 3.25 -13.97 9.16
CA VAL A 68 2.29 -12.87 9.25
C VAL A 68 2.78 -11.90 10.32
N VAL A 69 2.88 -10.61 10.00
CA VAL A 69 3.47 -9.61 10.91
C VAL A 69 2.45 -8.67 11.52
N THR A 70 1.25 -8.55 10.94
CA THR A 70 0.14 -7.79 11.51
C THR A 70 -1.04 -8.72 11.82
N PHE A 71 -1.83 -8.37 12.83
CA PHE A 71 -2.98 -9.15 13.28
C PHE A 71 -4.20 -8.25 13.48
N GLU A 72 -4.50 -7.47 12.44
CA GLU A 72 -5.64 -6.55 12.45
C GLU A 72 -6.97 -7.29 12.32
N ARG A 73 -8.03 -6.68 12.85
CA ARG A 73 -9.42 -7.13 12.66
C ARG A 73 -10.05 -6.56 11.38
N GLU A 74 -9.57 -5.41 10.95
CA GLU A 74 -9.97 -4.74 9.71
C GLU A 74 -8.95 -4.98 8.61
N HIS A 75 -9.38 -4.91 7.35
CA HIS A 75 -8.48 -5.07 6.22
C HIS A 75 -7.43 -3.94 6.18
N ILE A 76 -6.16 -4.31 6.10
CA ILE A 76 -5.10 -3.36 5.78
C ILE A 76 -5.26 -2.93 4.32
N ALA A 77 -5.40 -1.63 4.10
CA ALA A 77 -5.57 -1.04 2.78
C ALA A 77 -4.25 -0.98 2.01
N ALA A 78 -3.18 -0.56 2.69
CA ALA A 78 -1.84 -0.45 2.11
C ALA A 78 -0.77 -0.66 3.19
N PHE A 79 0.42 -1.09 2.76
CA PHE A 79 1.62 -1.07 3.58
C PHE A 79 2.82 -0.57 2.76
N TYR A 80 3.84 -0.07 3.45
CA TYR A 80 5.07 0.40 2.84
C TYR A 80 6.26 0.00 3.71
N TRP A 81 7.33 -0.42 3.06
CA TRP A 81 8.65 -0.46 3.68
C TRP A 81 9.15 0.96 3.97
N THR A 82 9.95 1.13 5.02
CA THR A 82 10.53 2.44 5.37
C THR A 82 12.06 2.40 5.28
N GLY A 83 12.70 3.58 5.36
CA GLY A 83 14.16 3.65 5.48
C GLY A 83 14.72 3.23 6.82
N VAL A 84 13.86 2.94 7.81
CA VAL A 84 14.28 2.37 9.10
C VAL A 84 14.27 0.84 8.99
N PRO A 85 15.40 0.14 9.27
CA PRO A 85 15.48 -1.30 9.16
C PRO A 85 14.38 -2.02 9.95
N SER A 86 13.73 -2.99 9.30
CA SER A 86 12.66 -3.80 9.89
C SER A 86 11.45 -3.00 10.40
N LEU A 87 11.25 -1.79 9.92
CA LEU A 87 10.07 -1.00 10.22
C LEU A 87 9.22 -0.84 8.96
N ILE A 88 7.94 -1.17 9.09
CA ILE A 88 6.92 -0.93 8.08
C ILE A 88 5.95 0.14 8.57
N ILE A 89 5.28 0.81 7.63
CA ILE A 89 4.07 1.57 7.90
C ILE A 89 2.90 0.92 7.17
N TYR A 90 1.70 1.01 7.72
CA TYR A 90 0.50 0.51 7.08
C TYR A 90 -0.71 1.34 7.46
N SER A 91 -1.73 1.28 6.60
CA SER A 91 -2.99 1.99 6.82
C SER A 91 -4.19 1.05 6.78
N LYS A 92 -5.19 1.38 7.57
CA LYS A 92 -6.50 0.71 7.62
C LYS A 92 -7.55 1.74 8.01
N ASP A 93 -8.78 1.53 7.58
CA ASP A 93 -9.93 2.26 8.10
C ASP A 93 -10.49 1.54 9.33
N THR A 94 -11.65 1.96 9.82
CA THR A 94 -12.41 1.21 10.83
C THR A 94 -13.87 1.25 10.48
N ASP A 95 -14.51 0.08 10.47
CA ASP A 95 -15.92 -0.08 10.13
C ASP A 95 -16.30 0.56 8.79
N GLY A 96 -15.35 0.63 7.83
CA GLY A 96 -15.55 1.22 6.52
C GLY A 96 -15.75 2.75 6.51
N ASP A 97 -15.27 3.47 7.53
CA ASP A 97 -15.36 4.93 7.61
C ASP A 97 -14.53 5.68 6.54
N GLU A 98 -13.71 4.96 5.76
CA GLU A 98 -12.76 5.47 4.76
C GLU A 98 -11.74 6.51 5.31
N ASN A 99 -11.70 6.67 6.64
CA ASN A 99 -10.76 7.51 7.37
C ASN A 99 -9.57 6.65 7.76
N HIS A 100 -8.70 6.45 6.77
CA HIS A 100 -7.49 5.66 6.95
C HIS A 100 -6.65 6.20 8.11
N ARG A 101 -6.44 5.33 9.09
CA ARG A 101 -5.50 5.52 10.19
C ARG A 101 -4.16 4.94 9.79
N LEU A 102 -3.09 5.55 10.26
CA LEU A 102 -1.72 5.21 9.88
C LEU A 102 -0.96 4.70 11.10
N TYR A 103 -0.29 3.56 10.93
CA TYR A 103 0.47 2.90 11.99
C TYR A 103 1.87 2.56 11.49
N LYS A 104 2.83 2.48 12.41
CA LYS A 104 4.13 1.85 12.16
C LYS A 104 4.31 0.60 13.00
N LEU A 105 5.07 -0.34 12.48
CA LEU A 105 5.33 -1.61 13.14
C LEU A 105 6.76 -2.07 12.90
N ASN A 106 7.44 -2.46 13.98
CA ASN A 106 8.71 -3.16 13.89
C ASN A 106 8.42 -4.66 13.71
N ILE A 107 8.96 -5.25 12.63
CA ILE A 107 8.68 -6.64 12.24
C ILE A 107 9.73 -7.63 12.76
N THR A 108 10.68 -7.19 13.59
CA THR A 108 11.63 -8.12 14.22
C THR A 108 10.93 -9.01 15.25
N LYS A 109 11.32 -10.28 15.30
CA LYS A 109 10.75 -11.31 16.21
C LYS A 109 11.00 -11.07 17.70
N ALA A 110 11.76 -10.03 18.07
CA ALA A 110 12.24 -9.84 19.43
C ALA A 110 11.15 -9.38 20.42
N ASN A 111 9.91 -9.14 19.97
CA ASN A 111 8.83 -8.73 20.86
C ASN A 111 7.56 -9.55 20.66
N VAL A 112 7.17 -10.28 21.71
CA VAL A 112 5.91 -11.06 21.78
C VAL A 112 4.68 -10.14 21.75
N LEU A 113 4.90 -8.82 21.86
CA LEU A 113 3.90 -7.79 21.68
C LEU A 113 4.37 -6.79 20.63
N ASN A 114 4.52 -7.24 19.38
CA ASN A 114 4.65 -6.41 18.18
C ASN A 114 3.40 -5.52 18.03
N LYS A 115 3.25 -4.56 18.95
CA LYS A 115 2.15 -3.61 19.03
C LYS A 115 2.46 -2.47 18.04
N PRO A 116 1.58 -2.23 17.08
CA PRO A 116 1.69 -1.09 16.19
C PRO A 116 1.68 0.22 17.00
N TYR A 117 2.51 1.17 16.58
CA TYR A 117 2.46 2.53 17.10
C TYR A 117 1.57 3.38 16.18
N PRO A 118 0.53 4.06 16.69
CA PRO A 118 -0.30 4.92 15.87
C PRO A 118 0.46 6.18 15.48
N ILE A 119 0.68 6.38 14.17
CA ILE A 119 1.14 7.66 13.63
C ILE A 119 -0.04 8.65 13.61
N SER A 120 -1.23 8.16 13.25
CA SER A 120 -2.49 8.90 13.37
C SER A 120 -3.66 7.92 13.45
N ASP A 121 -4.42 7.97 14.55
CA ASP A 121 -5.59 7.12 14.80
C ASP A 121 -6.82 7.91 15.27
N ARG A 122 -6.77 9.24 15.18
CA ARG A 122 -7.87 10.13 15.53
C ARG A 122 -9.13 9.81 14.71
N THR A 123 -10.28 9.77 15.36
CA THR A 123 -11.59 9.69 14.71
C THR A 123 -11.79 10.87 13.76
N ASP A 124 -12.44 10.64 12.62
CA ASP A 124 -12.74 11.65 11.59
C ASP A 124 -11.52 12.33 10.95
N VAL A 125 -10.30 11.84 11.22
CA VAL A 125 -9.06 12.33 10.60
C VAL A 125 -8.49 11.23 9.71
N LYS A 126 -8.51 11.49 8.41
CA LYS A 126 -7.84 10.70 7.40
C LYS A 126 -6.36 11.07 7.37
N ALA A 127 -5.53 10.03 7.42
CA ALA A 127 -4.09 10.13 7.23
C ALA A 127 -3.68 9.54 5.87
N VAL A 128 -2.80 10.25 5.17
CA VAL A 128 -2.17 9.76 3.93
C VAL A 128 -0.66 9.88 4.02
N VAL A 129 0.05 8.93 3.42
CA VAL A 129 1.50 9.04 3.21
C VAL A 129 1.71 9.83 1.92
N ILE A 130 2.22 11.05 2.03
CA ILE A 130 2.52 11.92 0.88
C ILE A 130 3.89 11.53 0.29
N ALA A 131 4.89 11.29 1.14
CA ALA A 131 6.17 10.72 0.73
C ALA A 131 6.78 9.84 1.82
N ASN A 132 7.50 8.84 1.34
CA ASN A 132 8.29 7.93 2.15
C ASN A 132 9.58 7.65 1.38
N ASN A 133 10.67 8.32 1.76
CA ASN A 133 11.97 8.05 1.20
C ASN A 133 12.58 6.86 1.94
N ILE A 134 12.77 5.74 1.24
CA ILE A 134 13.37 4.51 1.78
C ILE A 134 14.83 4.65 2.24
N LEU A 135 15.41 5.84 2.16
CA LEU A 135 16.77 6.16 2.60
C LEU A 135 16.82 6.96 3.92
N ASN A 136 15.68 7.41 4.46
CA ASN A 136 15.65 8.22 5.69
C ASN A 136 14.60 7.72 6.69
N SER A 137 14.67 8.22 7.93
CA SER A 137 13.70 7.93 8.99
C SER A 137 12.44 8.80 8.91
N LYS A 138 12.35 9.74 7.98
CA LYS A 138 11.35 10.80 7.99
C LYS A 138 10.36 10.62 6.86
N ILE A 139 9.08 10.55 7.19
CA ILE A 139 8.01 10.48 6.21
C ILE A 139 7.21 11.77 6.21
N ILE A 140 6.60 12.08 5.07
CA ILE A 140 5.67 13.20 4.96
C ILE A 140 4.25 12.65 5.00
N VAL A 141 3.48 13.12 5.98
CA VAL A 141 2.12 12.69 6.26
C VAL A 141 1.16 13.84 6.03
N GLY A 142 0.07 13.57 5.33
CA GLY A 142 -1.05 14.49 5.19
C GLY A 142 -2.15 14.12 6.19
N LEU A 143 -2.65 15.08 6.96
CA LEU A 143 -3.80 14.90 7.87
C LEU A 143 -4.86 15.97 7.59
N ASN A 144 -6.12 15.58 7.39
CA ASN A 144 -7.23 16.53 7.22
C ASN A 144 -7.85 16.97 8.56
N ASP A 145 -6.99 17.35 9.51
CA ASP A 145 -7.31 17.48 10.93
C ASP A 145 -7.90 18.83 11.36
N GLU A 146 -8.08 19.75 10.43
CA GLU A 146 -8.79 21.01 10.64
C GLU A 146 -10.02 21.14 9.74
N VAL A 147 -9.85 20.84 8.46
CA VAL A 147 -10.86 21.00 7.42
C VAL A 147 -10.87 19.72 6.58
N PRO A 148 -11.99 18.98 6.49
CA PRO A 148 -12.03 17.67 5.85
C PRO A 148 -11.51 17.64 4.40
N GLN A 149 -11.62 18.76 3.68
CA GLN A 149 -11.22 18.92 2.29
C GLN A 149 -9.70 19.08 2.09
N TYR A 150 -8.94 19.47 3.11
CA TYR A 150 -7.53 19.83 2.96
C TYR A 150 -6.66 19.09 3.97
N HIS A 151 -5.54 18.55 3.50
CA HIS A 151 -4.58 17.90 4.39
C HIS A 151 -3.46 18.86 4.75
N ASN A 152 -3.33 19.17 6.03
CA ASN A 152 -2.12 19.73 6.61
C ASN A 152 -0.97 18.75 6.42
N VAL A 153 0.24 19.29 6.24
CA VAL A 153 1.42 18.50 5.90
C VAL A 153 2.34 18.46 7.10
N TYR A 154 2.73 17.25 7.47
CA TYR A 154 3.59 17.00 8.60
C TYR A 154 4.79 16.15 8.18
N GLU A 155 5.92 16.39 8.83
CA GLU A 155 7.04 15.46 8.89
C GLU A 155 6.85 14.59 10.13
N PHE A 156 6.94 13.27 9.96
CA PHE A 156 6.94 12.31 11.07
C PHE A 156 8.26 11.55 11.10
N ASP A 157 8.96 11.57 12.22
CA ASP A 157 10.17 10.77 12.43
C ASP A 157 9.83 9.36 12.95
N LEU A 158 10.16 8.36 12.14
CA LEU A 158 9.91 6.95 12.38
C LEU A 158 10.73 6.35 13.54
N ILE A 159 11.74 7.04 14.05
CA ILE A 159 12.54 6.61 15.19
C ILE A 159 12.04 7.30 16.46
N THR A 160 11.92 8.63 16.45
CA THR A 160 11.57 9.42 17.66
C THR A 160 10.07 9.50 17.95
N ASN A 161 9.23 9.26 16.93
CA ASN A 161 7.77 9.52 16.95
C ASN A 161 7.39 11.01 16.95
N GLU A 162 8.33 11.91 16.68
CA GLU A 162 8.01 13.34 16.63
C GLU A 162 7.25 13.69 15.35
N MET A 163 6.19 14.48 15.50
CA MET A 163 5.37 15.02 14.42
C MET A 163 5.56 16.53 14.35
N THR A 164 6.04 17.04 13.22
CA THR A 164 6.30 18.48 13.01
C THR A 164 5.49 18.98 11.82
N MET A 165 4.70 20.04 11.98
CA MET A 165 3.97 20.65 10.87
C MET A 165 4.95 21.34 9.91
N LEU A 166 4.91 20.96 8.63
CA LEU A 166 5.67 21.60 7.56
C LEU A 166 4.84 22.65 6.82
N MET A 167 3.55 22.40 6.66
CA MET A 167 2.65 23.30 5.94
C MET A 167 1.24 23.22 6.50
N HIS A 168 0.73 24.39 6.88
CA HIS A 168 -0.69 24.60 7.12
C HIS A 168 -1.41 24.81 5.79
N ASN A 169 -2.34 23.92 5.45
CA ASN A 169 -2.94 23.87 4.13
C ASN A 169 -4.43 24.20 4.16
N ARG A 170 -4.80 25.27 3.46
CA ARG A 170 -6.19 25.76 3.37
C ARG A 170 -6.70 25.85 1.93
N ARG A 171 -5.98 25.27 0.97
CA ARG A 171 -6.23 25.51 -0.45
C ARG A 171 -6.10 24.28 -1.33
N PHE A 172 -5.18 23.37 -1.02
CA PHE A 172 -4.80 22.28 -1.92
C PHE A 172 -5.36 20.94 -1.42
N PRO A 173 -6.21 20.25 -2.16
CA PRO A 173 -6.88 19.05 -1.63
C PRO A 173 -5.93 17.86 -1.39
N LEU A 174 -4.84 17.68 -2.17
CA LEU A 174 -3.79 16.69 -1.83
C LEU A 174 -2.49 16.76 -2.66
N THR A 175 -2.50 17.34 -3.86
CA THR A 175 -1.36 17.23 -4.80
C THR A 175 -0.19 18.11 -4.37
N LEU A 176 0.72 17.51 -3.59
CA LEU A 176 2.00 18.09 -3.25
C LEU A 176 3.09 17.34 -3.99
N ILE A 177 3.89 18.06 -4.77
CA ILE A 177 5.08 17.51 -5.42
C ILE A 177 6.25 17.76 -4.48
N LEU A 178 6.82 16.67 -4.00
CA LEU A 178 8.01 16.65 -3.18
C LEU A 178 9.22 16.25 -4.03
N ASP A 179 10.41 16.72 -3.68
CA ASP A 179 11.65 16.15 -4.22
C ASP A 179 12.10 14.89 -3.46
N ASN A 180 13.25 14.34 -3.83
CA ASN A 180 13.82 13.15 -3.19
C ASN A 180 14.32 13.42 -1.75
N ASP A 181 14.47 14.67 -1.32
CA ASP A 181 14.86 15.07 0.04
C ASP A 181 13.63 15.57 0.84
N PRO A 182 12.48 14.89 0.65
CA PRO A 182 11.11 15.31 0.94
C PRO A 182 10.75 16.81 1.03
N LYS A 183 11.42 17.70 0.27
CA LYS A 183 11.11 19.13 0.30
C LYS A 183 9.95 19.44 -0.63
N ILE A 184 9.01 20.27 -0.16
CA ILE A 184 7.88 20.74 -0.98
C ILE A 184 8.41 21.62 -2.12
N ARG A 185 8.08 21.25 -3.37
CA ARG A 185 8.48 21.96 -4.59
C ARG A 185 7.31 22.56 -5.35
N LEU A 186 6.16 21.88 -5.36
CA LEU A 186 4.93 22.39 -5.96
C LEU A 186 3.74 22.01 -5.08
N ALA A 187 2.76 22.90 -5.03
CA ALA A 187 1.40 22.60 -4.59
C ALA A 187 0.46 23.00 -5.73
N ALA A 188 -0.45 22.11 -6.13
CA ALA A 188 -1.41 22.32 -7.21
C ALA A 188 -2.83 22.02 -6.75
#